data_AF-A0A915DKZ9-F1
#
_entry.id   AF-A0A915DKZ9-F1
#
_cell.length_a   1.000
_cell.length_b   1.000
_cell.length_c   1.000
_cell.angle_alpha   90.00
_cell.angle_beta   90.00
_cell.angle_gamma   90.00
#
_symmetry.space_group_name_H-M   'P 1'
#
loop_
_entity.id
_entity.type
_entity.pdbx_description
1 polymer ?
#
loop_
_entity_poly.entity_id
_entity_poly.type
_entity_poly.pdbx_seq_one_letter_code
_entity_poly.pdbx_strand_id
1 'polypeptide(L)'
;MEKIKYDISYNALAQKRQQENEQRAARGEPLLSLDDIKKQLKYPQLQAKNGMLELFLNARDTDAYAEYASTVTGQNIAKLFLSEAISSGSADKERGNSTSRA
;
A
#
# COMPACT_ATOMS: atom_id res chain seq x y z
N MET A 1 4.05 -17.10 3.41
CA MET A 1 4.99 -18.24 3.29
C MET A 1 5.94 -18.37 4.48
N GLU A 2 6.55 -17.29 4.97
CA GLU A 2 7.51 -17.39 6.11
C GLU A 2 6.87 -17.89 7.41
N LYS A 3 5.63 -17.48 7.71
CA LYS A 3 4.87 -18.03 8.85
C LYS A 3 4.71 -19.56 8.77
N ILE A 4 4.35 -20.07 7.58
CA ILE A 4 4.20 -21.52 7.35
C ILE A 4 5.54 -22.23 7.55
N LYS A 5 6.65 -21.67 7.03
CA LYS A 5 8.00 -22.23 7.25
C LYS A 5 8.37 -22.23 8.74
N TYR A 6 8.08 -21.15 9.45
CA TYR A 6 8.30 -21.06 10.90
C TYR A 6 7.49 -22.10 11.66
N ASP A 7 6.20 -22.24 11.36
CA ASP A 7 5.30 -23.20 12.02
C ASP A 7 5.79 -24.64 11.77
N ILE A 8 6.20 -24.97 10.53
CA ILE A 8 6.79 -26.27 10.20
C ILE A 8 8.08 -26.52 11.00
N SER A 9 8.99 -25.55 11.03
CA SER A 9 10.26 -25.67 11.78
C SER A 9 10.03 -25.77 13.29
N TYR A 10 9.09 -25.01 13.84
CA TYR A 10 8.72 -25.07 15.25
C TYR A 10 8.16 -26.43 15.64
N ASN A 11 7.21 -26.96 14.86
CA ASN A 11 6.60 -28.25 15.13
C ASN A 11 7.63 -29.40 15.07
N ALA A 12 8.53 -29.37 14.09
CA ALA A 12 9.59 -30.37 13.98
C ALA A 12 10.55 -30.35 15.19
N LEU A 13 10.96 -29.16 15.63
CA LEU A 13 11.83 -29.02 16.81
C LEU A 13 11.12 -29.41 18.10
N ALA A 14 9.83 -29.08 18.24
CA ALA A 14 9.02 -29.46 19.39
C ALA A 14 8.86 -30.99 19.50
N GLN A 15 8.59 -31.68 18.39
CA GLN A 15 8.53 -33.15 18.36
C GLN A 15 9.86 -33.78 18.74
N LYS A 16 10.97 -33.30 18.19
CA LYS A 16 12.30 -33.79 18.55
C LYS A 16 12.59 -33.61 20.04
N ARG A 17 12.17 -32.47 20.61
CA ARG A 17 12.36 -32.19 22.04
C ARG A 17 11.52 -33.11 22.92
N GLN A 18 10.31 -33.44 22.50
CA GLN A 18 9.45 -34.37 23.23
C GLN A 18 10.09 -35.76 23.33
N GLN A 19 10.63 -36.28 22.23
CA GLN A 19 11.36 -37.56 22.23
C GLN A 19 12.60 -37.53 23.13
N GLU A 20 13.36 -36.44 23.13
CA GLU A 20 14.53 -36.30 24.03
C GLU A 20 14.10 -36.26 25.50
N ASN A 21 13.02 -35.54 25.80
CA ASN A 21 12.48 -35.42 27.16
C ASN A 21 11.96 -36.77 27.69
N GLU A 22 11.37 -37.60 26.84
CA GLU A 22 10.99 -38.98 27.20
C GLU A 22 12.22 -39.83 27.57
N GLN A 23 13.32 -39.72 26.81
CA GLN A 23 14.58 -40.42 27.12
C GLN A 23 15.23 -39.91 28.42
N ARG A 24 15.17 -38.60 28.68
CA ARG A 24 15.66 -37.98 29.93
C ARG A 24 14.85 -38.46 31.13
N ALA A 25 13.52 -38.48 31.01
CA ALA A 25 12.63 -39.00 32.03
C ALA A 25 12.96 -40.46 32.39
N ALA A 26 13.24 -41.30 31.39
CA ALA A 26 13.65 -42.70 31.61
C ALA A 26 14.99 -42.84 32.35
N ARG A 27 15.89 -41.84 32.23
CA ARG A 27 17.18 -41.78 32.96
C ARG A 27 17.10 -41.01 34.28
N GLY A 28 15.94 -40.48 34.65
CA GLY A 28 15.78 -39.61 35.83
C GLY A 28 16.40 -38.22 35.68
N GLU A 29 16.73 -37.81 34.44
CA GLU A 29 17.27 -36.48 34.14
C GLU A 29 16.14 -35.44 34.04
N PRO A 30 16.40 -34.16 34.38
CA PRO A 30 15.42 -33.10 34.24
C PRO A 30 15.07 -32.84 32.78
N LEU A 31 13.78 -32.56 32.53
CA LEU A 31 13.24 -32.22 31.22
C LEU A 31 13.75 -30.86 30.76
N LEU A 32 13.98 -30.73 29.45
CA LEU A 32 14.34 -29.47 28.83
C LEU A 32 13.10 -28.65 28.46
N SER A 33 13.22 -27.32 28.58
CA SER A 33 12.12 -26.38 28.30
C SER A 33 11.83 -26.20 26.81
N LEU A 34 10.56 -26.25 26.44
CA LEU A 34 10.12 -25.93 25.07
C LEU A 34 10.33 -24.45 24.70
N ASP A 35 10.45 -23.54 25.68
CA ASP A 35 10.63 -22.12 25.40
C ASP A 35 12.00 -21.80 24.78
N ASP A 36 13.00 -22.65 24.96
CA ASP A 36 14.30 -22.47 24.30
C ASP A 36 14.21 -22.69 22.79
N ILE A 37 13.22 -23.46 22.31
CA ILE A 37 12.95 -23.63 20.87
C ILE A 37 12.49 -22.30 20.26
N LYS A 38 11.66 -21.55 20.99
CA LYS A 38 11.17 -20.24 20.55
C LYS A 38 12.29 -19.20 20.46
N LYS A 39 13.37 -19.35 21.24
CA LYS A 39 14.55 -18.47 21.18
C LYS A 39 15.47 -18.80 20.00
N GLN A 40 15.52 -20.06 19.58
CA GLN A 40 16.34 -20.52 18.46
C GLN A 40 15.74 -20.15 17.10
N LEU A 41 14.41 -20.04 17.03
CA LEU A 41 13.72 -19.62 15.82
C LEU A 41 13.52 -18.11 15.83
N LYS A 42 13.98 -17.43 14.78
CA LYS A 42 13.60 -16.03 14.56
C LYS A 42 12.10 -16.01 14.26
N TYR A 43 11.33 -15.44 15.19
CA TYR A 43 9.92 -15.19 14.92
C TYR A 43 9.79 -14.40 13.62
N PRO A 44 8.91 -14.78 12.68
CA PRO A 44 8.67 -13.98 11.49
C PRO A 44 8.22 -12.61 11.99
N GLN A 45 9.08 -11.61 11.83
CA GLN A 45 8.72 -10.27 12.25
C GLN A 45 7.52 -9.85 11.38
N LEU A 46 6.34 -9.82 12.01
CA LEU A 46 5.18 -9.09 11.51
C LEU A 46 5.46 -7.59 11.64
N GLN A 47 6.58 -7.14 11.10
CA GLN A 47 6.73 -5.73 10.83
C GLN A 47 5.70 -5.39 9.74
N ALA A 48 5.39 -4.11 9.56
CA ALA A 48 4.67 -3.56 8.40
C ALA A 48 5.38 -3.82 7.04
N LYS A 49 6.23 -4.86 6.98
CA LYS A 49 7.23 -5.24 5.99
C LYS A 49 6.87 -6.52 5.23
N ASN A 50 5.59 -6.76 4.98
CA ASN A 50 5.25 -7.51 3.77
C ASN A 50 5.47 -6.66 2.49
N GLY A 51 6.14 -5.50 2.59
CA GLY A 51 6.31 -4.53 1.49
C GLY A 51 5.02 -3.80 1.14
N MET A 52 3.92 -4.12 1.82
CA MET A 52 2.59 -3.64 1.45
C MET A 52 2.30 -2.23 1.95
N LEU A 53 3.04 -1.73 2.95
CA LEU A 53 2.87 -0.36 3.42
C LEU A 53 3.28 0.64 2.33
N GLU A 54 4.45 0.46 1.73
CA GLU A 54 4.91 1.30 0.62
C GLU A 54 3.95 1.20 -0.58
N LEU A 55 3.50 -0.02 -0.92
CA LEU A 55 2.52 -0.21 -1.98
C LEU A 55 1.19 0.53 -1.70
N PHE A 56 0.71 0.49 -0.46
CA PHE A 56 -0.51 1.17 -0.05
C PHE A 56 -0.36 2.69 -0.11
N LEU A 57 0.77 3.22 0.39
CA LEU A 57 1.05 4.66 0.35
C LEU A 57 1.17 5.15 -1.10
N ASN A 58 1.91 4.44 -1.95
CA ASN A 58 2.06 4.76 -3.37
C ASN A 58 0.71 4.71 -4.12
N ALA A 59 -0.14 3.72 -3.80
CA ALA A 59 -1.48 3.64 -4.38
C ALA A 59 -2.32 4.86 -4.01
N ARG A 60 -2.21 5.34 -2.76
CA ARG A 60 -2.93 6.54 -2.34
C ARG A 60 -2.39 7.83 -2.95
N ASP A 61 -1.08 7.96 -3.08
CA ASP A 61 -0.49 9.12 -3.75
C ASP A 61 -0.90 9.17 -5.24
N THR A 62 -0.95 8.01 -5.90
CA THR A 62 -1.40 7.90 -7.30
C THR A 62 -2.85 8.32 -7.47
N ASP A 63 -3.72 7.87 -6.56
CA ASP A 63 -5.15 8.19 -6.56
C ASP A 63 -5.40 9.69 -6.34
N ALA A 64 -4.73 10.29 -5.35
CA ALA A 64 -4.81 11.72 -5.09
C ALA A 64 -4.32 12.56 -6.30
N TYR A 65 -3.24 12.12 -6.96
CA TYR A 65 -2.74 12.78 -8.16
C TYR A 65 -3.72 12.69 -9.32
N ALA A 66 -4.36 11.53 -9.53
CA ALA A 66 -5.36 11.35 -10.58
C ALA A 66 -6.58 12.24 -10.38
N GLU A 67 -7.09 12.33 -9.14
CA GLU A 67 -8.20 13.22 -8.78
C GLU A 67 -7.86 14.70 -9.04
N TYR A 68 -6.67 15.13 -8.61
CA TYR A 68 -6.17 16.47 -8.87
C TYR A 68 -6.08 16.77 -10.38
N ALA A 69 -5.44 15.88 -11.15
CA ALA A 69 -5.25 16.04 -12.58
C ALA A 69 -6.60 16.14 -13.33
N SER A 70 -7.57 15.30 -12.97
CA SER A 70 -8.93 15.33 -13.52
C SER A 70 -9.62 16.67 -13.24
N THR A 71 -9.56 17.13 -11.99
CA THR A 71 -10.16 18.39 -11.55
C THR A 71 -9.56 19.59 -12.29
N VAL A 72 -8.23 19.68 -12.34
CA VAL A 72 -7.54 20.80 -12.99
C VAL A 72 -7.78 20.79 -14.50
N THR A 73 -7.81 19.62 -15.13
CA THR A 73 -8.13 19.49 -16.56
C THR A 73 -9.53 19.98 -16.85
N GLY A 74 -10.53 19.58 -16.05
CA GLY A 74 -11.90 20.05 -16.19
C GLY A 74 -12.03 21.57 -16.03
N GLN A 75 -11.34 22.15 -15.05
CA GLN A 75 -11.28 23.60 -14.86
C GLN A 75 -10.65 24.33 -16.06
N ASN A 76 -9.57 23.78 -16.62
CA ASN A 76 -8.89 24.38 -17.76
C ASN A 76 -9.77 24.32 -19.02
N ILE A 77 -10.48 23.22 -19.26
CA ILE A 77 -11.46 23.11 -20.33
C ILE A 77 -12.56 24.17 -20.17
N ALA A 78 -13.11 24.33 -18.96
CA ALA A 78 -14.13 25.36 -18.70
C ALA A 78 -13.60 26.78 -18.97
N LYS A 79 -12.35 27.07 -18.57
CA LYS A 79 -11.70 28.37 -18.86
C LYS A 79 -11.51 28.60 -20.36
N LEU A 80 -11.17 27.58 -21.14
CA LEU A 80 -11.05 27.68 -22.59
C LEU A 80 -12.39 28.04 -23.23
N PHE A 81 -13.47 27.33 -22.88
CA PHE A 81 -14.81 27.63 -23.37
C PHE A 81 -15.29 29.03 -22.98
N LEU A 82 -15.03 29.45 -21.74
CA LEU A 82 -15.38 30.81 -21.30
C LEU A 82 -14.61 31.86 -22.09
N SER A 83 -13.31 31.64 -22.32
CA SER A 83 -12.47 32.54 -23.10
C SER A 83 -12.91 32.62 -24.56
N GLU A 84 -13.32 31.49 -25.15
CA GLU A 84 -13.88 31.41 -26.50
C GLU A 84 -15.21 32.15 -26.61
N ALA A 85 -16.12 31.98 -25.64
CA ALA A 85 -17.39 32.69 -25.61
C ALA A 85 -17.21 34.21 -25.48
N ILE A 86 -16.25 34.65 -24.65
CA ILE A 86 -15.90 36.07 -24.52
C ILE A 86 -15.30 36.59 -25.84
N SER A 87 -14.36 35.86 -26.44
CA SER A 87 -13.70 36.24 -27.69
C SER A 87 -14.70 36.36 -28.85
N SER A 88 -15.56 35.36 -29.03
CA SER A 88 -16.59 35.34 -30.08
C SER A 88 -17.65 36.44 -29.86
N GLY A 89 -18.11 36.65 -28.63
CA GLY A 89 -19.03 37.76 -28.30
C GLY A 89 -18.42 39.16 -28.46
N SER A 90 -17.09 39.28 -28.36
CA SER A 90 -16.36 40.54 -28.61
C SER A 90 -16.26 40.85 -30.11
N ALA A 91 -16.00 39.83 -30.93
CA ALA A 91 -15.89 39.95 -32.38
C ALA A 91 -17.20 40.40 -33.05
N ASP A 92 -18.35 39.94 -32.53
CA ASP A 92 -19.66 40.37 -33.03
C ASP A 92 -20.01 41.81 -32.65
N LYS A 93 -19.57 42.29 -31.47
CA LYS A 93 -19.72 43.70 -31.06
C LYS A 93 -18.89 44.66 -31.92
N GLU A 94 -17.69 44.28 -32.34
CA GLU A 94 -16.85 45.12 -33.21
C GLU A 94 -17.40 45.20 -34.65
N ARG A 95 -18.01 44.14 -35.17
CA ARG A 95 -18.67 44.15 -36.49
C ARG A 95 -19.98 44.96 -36.52
N GLY A 96 -20.73 44.98 -35.42
CA GLY A 96 -21.96 45.78 -35.31
C GLY A 96 -21.70 47.29 -35.20
N ASN A 97 -20.57 47.70 -34.62
CA ASN A 97 -20.23 49.12 -34.45
C ASN A 97 -19.65 49.76 -35.72
N SER A 98 -19.12 48.96 -36.65
CA SER A 98 -18.57 49.43 -37.92
C SER A 98 -19.63 49.64 -39.01
N THR A 99 -20.82 49.05 -38.86
CA THR A 99 -21.95 49.21 -39.81
C THR A 99 -22.91 50.34 -39.45
N SER A 100 -22.85 50.90 -38.23
CA SER A 100 -23.72 52.00 -37.79
C SER A 100 -23.16 53.41 -38.08
N ARG A 101 -21.99 53.53 -38.72
CA ARG A 101 -21.31 54.81 -39.00
C ARG A 101 -21.25 55.21 -40.49
N ALA A 102 -22.04 54.57 -41.34
CA ALA A 102 -22.18 54.92 -42.76
C ALA A 102 -23.50 55.67 -43.02
#